data_AF-A0A535QTI1-F1
#
_entry.id   AF-A0A535QTI1-F1
#
_cell.length_a   1.000
_cell.length_b   1.000
_cell.length_c   1.000
_cell.angle_alpha   90.00
_cell.angle_beta   90.00
_cell.angle_gamma   90.00
#
_symmetry.space_group_name_H-M   'P 1'
#
loop_
_entity.id
_entity.type
_entity.pdbx_description
1 polymer ?
#
loop_
_entity_poly.entity_id
_entity_poly.type
_entity_poly.pdbx_seq_one_letter_code
_entity_poly.pdbx_strand_id
1 'polypeptide(L)'
;MRPVYWQPPIELSVTEQTIIKRIRRAKLFVFLRQHRHEVFDEAFQQELASLYRESQRGQPPVPPALLALATILQAYTGVSDDEVIEASTMDRRWQLVLGCVDTENPPHSKGTLIAFRKRLIEANMDQRLIERTIEVARKTGAFGGGSLRAALDHSPLWRANHVEDTYNLLGTPLSLSDYL
;
A
#
# COMPACT_ATOMS: atom_id res chain seq x y z
N MET A 1 0.72 17.01 -16.14
CA MET A 1 0.26 15.69 -16.55
C MET A 1 -0.38 15.09 -15.32
N ARG A 2 -1.68 14.78 -15.38
CA ARG A 2 -2.32 14.07 -14.28
C ARG A 2 -1.87 12.61 -14.33
N PRO A 3 -1.61 11.96 -13.19
CA PRO A 3 -1.26 10.54 -13.17
C PRO A 3 -2.37 9.71 -13.81
N VAL A 4 -1.97 8.74 -14.63
CA VAL A 4 -2.89 7.81 -15.27
C VAL A 4 -3.44 6.86 -14.21
N TYR A 5 -4.76 6.61 -14.25
CA TYR A 5 -5.37 5.60 -13.40
C TYR A 5 -4.90 4.20 -13.79
N TRP A 6 -4.56 3.43 -12.76
CA TRP A 6 -4.17 2.04 -12.93
C TRP A 6 -5.42 1.16 -12.96
N GLN A 7 -5.62 0.47 -14.07
CA GLN A 7 -6.77 -0.42 -14.29
C GLN A 7 -6.28 -1.80 -14.78
N PRO A 8 -5.60 -2.58 -13.93
CA PRO A 8 -5.23 -3.94 -14.29
C PRO A 8 -6.48 -4.82 -14.43
N PRO A 9 -6.43 -5.91 -15.21
CA PRO A 9 -7.55 -6.85 -15.32
C PRO A 9 -8.04 -7.33 -13.94
N ILE A 10 -9.37 -7.30 -13.76
CA ILE A 10 -10.03 -7.80 -12.55
C ILE A 10 -10.01 -9.33 -12.56
N GLU A 11 -10.47 -9.92 -13.67
CA GLU A 11 -10.53 -11.36 -13.88
C GLU A 11 -9.14 -12.01 -13.79
N LEU A 12 -9.11 -13.23 -13.25
CA LEU A 12 -7.89 -14.01 -13.09
C LEU A 12 -7.58 -14.79 -14.37
N SER A 13 -6.42 -14.55 -14.96
CA SER A 13 -5.91 -15.42 -16.02
C SER A 13 -5.61 -16.84 -15.49
N VAL A 14 -5.50 -17.81 -16.39
CA VAL A 14 -5.17 -19.22 -16.03
C VAL A 14 -3.84 -19.30 -15.26
N THR A 15 -2.85 -18.50 -15.67
CA THR A 15 -1.56 -18.40 -14.99
C THR A 15 -1.73 -17.87 -13.57
N GLU A 16 -2.49 -16.78 -13.39
CA GLU A 16 -2.73 -16.17 -12.09
C GLU A 16 -3.49 -17.10 -11.14
N GLN A 17 -4.50 -17.83 -11.64
CA GLN A 17 -5.21 -18.85 -10.86
C GLN A 17 -4.25 -19.94 -10.36
N THR A 18 -3.30 -20.35 -11.20
CA THR A 18 -2.29 -21.36 -10.85
C THR A 18 -1.34 -20.83 -9.78
N ILE A 19 -0.92 -19.56 -9.86
CA ILE A 19 -0.08 -18.91 -8.84
C ILE A 19 -0.85 -18.84 -7.51
N ILE A 20 -2.10 -18.37 -7.52
CA ILE A 20 -2.94 -18.24 -6.32
C ILE A 20 -3.09 -19.58 -5.61
N LYS A 21 -3.35 -20.68 -6.34
CA LYS A 21 -3.47 -22.03 -5.77
C LYS A 21 -2.22 -22.50 -5.00
N ARG A 22 -1.04 -21.95 -5.32
CA ARG A 22 0.23 -22.28 -4.65
C ARG A 22 0.48 -21.43 -3.39
N ILE A 23 -0.19 -20.28 -3.24
CA ILE A 23 -0.01 -19.40 -2.09
C ILE A 23 -0.80 -19.96 -0.90
N ARG A 24 -0.09 -20.54 0.08
CA ARG A 24 -0.71 -21.14 1.29
C ARG A 24 -0.77 -20.19 2.48
N ARG A 25 0.33 -19.49 2.76
CA ARG A 25 0.51 -18.68 3.98
C ARG A 25 0.44 -17.19 3.75
N ALA A 26 0.82 -16.73 2.57
CA ALA A 26 0.93 -15.30 2.25
C ALA A 26 -0.43 -14.73 1.79
N LYS A 27 -1.43 -14.79 2.69
CA LYS A 27 -2.84 -14.47 2.38
C LYS A 27 -3.03 -13.04 1.84
N LEU A 28 -2.16 -12.10 2.21
CA LEU A 28 -2.25 -10.73 1.73
C LEU A 28 -2.09 -10.65 0.20
N PHE A 29 -1.21 -11.46 -0.40
CA PHE A 29 -1.04 -11.46 -1.85
C PHE A 29 -2.30 -11.91 -2.58
N VAL A 30 -3.00 -12.92 -2.04
CA VAL A 30 -4.27 -13.40 -2.61
C VAL A 30 -5.35 -12.33 -2.47
N PHE A 31 -5.49 -11.76 -1.27
CA PHE A 31 -6.43 -10.67 -1.01
C PHE A 31 -6.20 -9.48 -1.95
N LEU A 32 -4.97 -8.96 -2.03
CA LEU A 32 -4.65 -7.82 -2.87
C LEU A 32 -4.86 -8.15 -4.35
N ARG A 33 -4.51 -9.35 -4.81
CA ARG A 33 -4.79 -9.71 -6.21
C ARG A 33 -6.29 -9.70 -6.50
N GLN A 34 -7.11 -10.23 -5.60
CA GLN A 34 -8.56 -10.31 -5.79
C GLN A 34 -9.23 -8.94 -5.66
N HIS A 35 -8.78 -8.10 -4.73
CA HIS A 35 -9.50 -6.89 -4.30
C HIS A 35 -8.75 -5.58 -4.54
N ARG A 36 -7.58 -5.57 -5.20
CA ARG A 36 -6.84 -4.32 -5.52
C ARG A 36 -7.67 -3.29 -6.25
N HIS A 37 -8.63 -3.72 -7.08
CA HIS A 37 -9.52 -2.83 -7.82
C HIS A 37 -10.56 -2.15 -6.92
N GLU A 38 -10.93 -2.77 -5.79
CA GLU A 38 -11.77 -2.16 -4.76
C GLU A 38 -10.95 -1.26 -3.82
N VAL A 39 -9.71 -1.65 -3.51
CA VAL A 39 -8.78 -0.80 -2.73
C VAL A 39 -8.51 0.49 -3.49
N PHE A 40 -8.16 0.38 -4.77
CA PHE A 40 -7.85 1.50 -5.66
C PHE A 40 -9.01 1.80 -6.61
N ASP A 41 -10.16 2.15 -6.05
CA ASP A 41 -11.27 2.71 -6.83
C ASP A 41 -10.91 4.09 -7.39
N GLU A 42 -11.75 4.61 -8.30
CA GLU A 42 -11.49 5.89 -8.97
C GLU A 42 -11.30 7.05 -7.98
N ALA A 43 -12.11 7.10 -6.93
CA ALA A 43 -12.03 8.13 -5.89
C ALA A 43 -10.70 8.07 -5.15
N PHE A 44 -10.27 6.89 -4.71
CA PHE A 44 -9.01 6.75 -3.99
C PHE A 44 -7.79 6.99 -4.91
N GLN A 45 -7.87 6.59 -6.18
CA GLN A 45 -6.84 6.94 -7.16
C GLN A 45 -6.77 8.46 -7.39
N GLN A 46 -7.88 9.18 -7.32
CA GLN A 46 -7.90 10.64 -7.38
C GLN A 46 -7.25 11.27 -6.14
N GLU A 47 -7.51 10.75 -4.93
CA GLU A 47 -6.81 11.16 -3.70
C GLU A 47 -5.30 10.97 -3.85
N LEU A 48 -4.84 9.80 -4.31
CA LEU A 48 -3.42 9.52 -4.56
C LEU A 48 -2.82 10.41 -5.65
N ALA A 49 -3.60 10.74 -6.68
CA ALA A 49 -3.17 11.64 -7.74
C ALA A 49 -2.96 13.07 -7.26
N SER A 50 -3.70 13.52 -6.23
CA SER A 50 -3.53 14.86 -5.63
C SER A 50 -2.14 15.10 -5.02
N LEU A 51 -1.37 14.05 -4.73
CA LEU A 51 0.01 14.13 -4.24
C LEU A 51 0.98 14.72 -5.25
N TYR A 52 0.58 14.81 -6.52
CA TYR A 52 1.39 15.29 -7.62
C TYR A 52 0.93 16.68 -8.03
N ARG A 53 1.88 17.63 -8.09
CA ARG A 53 1.59 18.96 -8.65
C ARG A 53 1.22 18.83 -10.12
N GLU A 54 0.19 19.56 -10.55
CA GLU A 54 -0.14 19.69 -11.96
C GLU A 54 1.01 20.39 -12.69
N SER A 55 1.85 19.63 -13.39
CA SER A 55 2.98 20.18 -14.17
C SER A 55 2.77 20.03 -15.67
N GLN A 56 3.04 21.06 -16.47
CA GLN A 56 3.04 20.96 -17.94
C GLN A 56 4.30 20.27 -18.49
N ARG A 57 5.35 20.07 -17.66
CA ARG A 57 6.61 19.39 -18.02
C ARG A 57 7.09 18.49 -16.88
N GLY A 58 7.33 17.21 -17.15
CA GLY A 58 7.82 16.23 -16.15
C GLY A 58 6.73 15.37 -15.50
N GLN A 59 7.18 14.20 -15.01
CA GLN A 59 6.47 12.90 -14.90
C GLN A 59 5.23 12.80 -13.97
N PRO A 60 4.27 11.89 -14.29
CA PRO A 60 4.36 10.52 -13.74
C PRO A 60 4.08 9.42 -14.80
N PRO A 61 5.07 8.57 -15.15
CA PRO A 61 4.87 7.44 -16.05
C PRO A 61 4.33 6.21 -15.31
N VAL A 62 4.53 6.14 -13.99
CA VAL A 62 4.03 5.05 -13.14
C VAL A 62 2.79 5.52 -12.39
N PRO A 63 1.68 4.77 -12.46
CA PRO A 63 0.47 5.09 -11.71
C PRO A 63 0.70 5.10 -10.18
N PRO A 64 0.17 6.09 -9.43
CA PRO A 64 0.30 6.15 -7.97
C PRO A 64 -0.28 4.92 -7.26
N ALA A 65 -1.37 4.36 -7.78
CA ALA A 65 -1.96 3.14 -7.23
C ALA A 65 -1.02 1.93 -7.29
N LEU A 66 -0.21 1.80 -8.35
CA LEU A 66 0.79 0.73 -8.47
C LEU A 66 1.88 0.90 -7.40
N LEU A 67 2.36 2.13 -7.19
CA LEU A 67 3.36 2.44 -6.17
C LEU A 67 2.82 2.26 -4.75
N ALA A 68 1.55 2.62 -4.52
CA ALA A 68 0.84 2.38 -3.27
C ALA A 68 0.75 0.88 -2.97
N LEU A 69 0.43 0.07 -3.98
CA LEU A 69 0.38 -1.38 -3.83
C LEU A 69 1.76 -2.00 -3.53
N ALA A 70 2.81 -1.55 -4.21
CA ALA A 70 4.19 -1.95 -3.91
C ALA A 70 4.58 -1.56 -2.47
N THR A 71 4.14 -0.40 -1.99
CA THR A 71 4.36 0.06 -0.61
C THR A 71 3.67 -0.86 0.41
N ILE A 72 2.43 -1.28 0.15
CA ILE A 72 1.72 -2.25 1.02
C ILE A 72 2.47 -3.59 1.07
N LEU A 73 2.89 -4.10 -0.09
CA LEU A 73 3.64 -5.36 -0.17
C LEU A 73 4.97 -5.28 0.58
N GLN A 74 5.71 -4.19 0.38
CA GLN A 74 6.98 -3.96 1.06
C GLN A 74 6.83 -3.98 2.57
N ALA A 75 5.82 -3.29 3.09
CA ALA A 75 5.54 -3.25 4.51
C ALA A 75 5.16 -4.63 5.07
N TYR A 76 4.36 -5.39 4.32
CA TYR A 76 3.95 -6.74 4.71
C TYR A 76 5.11 -7.74 4.72
N THR A 77 6.05 -7.62 3.77
CA THR A 77 7.20 -8.53 3.69
C THR A 77 8.40 -8.07 4.50
N GLY A 78 8.44 -6.81 4.94
CA GLY A 78 9.54 -6.25 5.72
C GLY A 78 10.84 -6.10 4.94
N VAL A 79 10.76 -5.94 3.62
CA VAL A 79 11.94 -5.92 2.73
C VAL A 79 12.43 -4.49 2.46
N SER A 80 13.71 -4.35 2.15
CA SER A 80 14.36 -3.10 1.77
C SER A 80 13.91 -2.57 0.41
N ASP A 81 14.24 -1.31 0.11
CA ASP A 81 13.89 -0.69 -1.17
C ASP A 81 14.55 -1.36 -2.37
N ASP A 82 15.74 -1.92 -2.20
CA ASP A 82 16.43 -2.70 -3.24
C ASP A 82 15.73 -4.04 -3.47
N GLU A 83 15.36 -4.73 -2.38
CA GLU A 83 14.63 -5.99 -2.44
C GLU A 83 13.22 -5.81 -3.03
N VAL A 84 12.58 -4.63 -2.94
CA VAL A 84 11.32 -4.38 -3.66
C VAL A 84 11.51 -4.47 -5.17
N ILE A 85 12.60 -3.90 -5.70
CA ILE A 85 12.90 -3.93 -7.14
C ILE A 85 13.21 -5.36 -7.59
N GLU A 86 14.00 -6.08 -6.79
CA GLU A 86 14.31 -7.48 -7.04
C GLU A 86 13.05 -8.35 -6.99
N ALA A 87 12.24 -8.25 -5.94
CA ALA A 87 11.02 -9.02 -5.75
C ALA A 87 9.98 -8.74 -6.84
N SER A 88 9.86 -7.48 -7.28
CA SER A 88 8.94 -7.10 -8.38
C SER A 88 9.31 -7.75 -9.72
N THR A 89 10.55 -8.24 -9.85
CA THR A 89 11.04 -8.94 -11.04
C THR A 89 11.12 -10.45 -10.83
N MET A 90 11.54 -10.91 -9.65
CA MET A 90 11.88 -12.31 -9.38
C MET A 90 10.77 -13.10 -8.67
N ASP A 91 9.87 -12.43 -7.94
CA ASP A 91 8.82 -13.11 -7.18
C ASP A 91 7.47 -13.05 -7.91
N ARG A 92 7.00 -14.21 -8.38
CA ARG A 92 5.70 -14.34 -9.06
C ARG A 92 4.51 -13.86 -8.22
N ARG A 93 4.60 -13.84 -6.89
CA ARG A 93 3.55 -13.29 -6.02
C ARG A 93 3.49 -11.77 -6.13
N TRP A 94 4.64 -11.11 -6.21
CA TRP A 94 4.71 -9.66 -6.41
C TRP A 94 4.21 -9.28 -7.80
N GLN A 95 4.70 -9.97 -8.84
CA GLN A 95 4.23 -9.75 -10.21
C GLN A 95 2.71 -9.94 -10.35
N LEU A 96 2.16 -10.97 -9.70
CA LEU A 96 0.71 -11.23 -9.62
C LEU A 96 -0.03 -10.00 -9.11
N VAL A 97 0.38 -9.48 -7.95
CA VAL A 97 -0.30 -8.37 -7.28
C VAL A 97 -0.09 -7.05 -8.02
N LEU A 98 1.10 -6.82 -8.57
CA LEU A 98 1.44 -5.62 -9.36
C LEU A 98 0.94 -5.66 -10.81
N GLY A 99 0.26 -6.75 -11.22
CA GLY A 99 -0.36 -6.86 -12.54
C GLY A 99 0.64 -6.96 -13.69
N CYS A 100 1.83 -7.51 -13.41
CA CYS A 100 2.95 -7.63 -14.35
C CYS A 100 3.52 -9.06 -14.37
N VAL A 101 2.65 -10.07 -14.36
CA VAL A 101 3.05 -11.50 -14.42
C VAL A 101 3.95 -11.76 -15.63
N ASP A 102 5.06 -12.46 -15.38
CA ASP A 102 6.09 -12.83 -16.37
C ASP A 102 6.85 -11.62 -16.95
N THR A 103 6.87 -10.48 -16.25
CA THR A 103 7.76 -9.36 -16.59
C THR A 103 9.24 -9.72 -16.35
N GLU A 104 10.12 -9.25 -17.23
CA GLU A 104 11.57 -9.31 -17.06
C GLU A 104 12.15 -8.01 -16.49
N ASN A 105 11.35 -6.95 -16.46
CA ASN A 105 11.75 -5.63 -15.96
C ASN A 105 10.84 -5.18 -14.81
N PRO A 106 11.38 -4.47 -13.80
CA PRO A 106 10.57 -3.96 -12.71
C PRO A 106 9.60 -2.87 -13.21
N PRO A 107 8.35 -2.82 -12.69
CA PRO A 107 7.33 -1.87 -13.14
C PRO A 107 7.60 -0.42 -12.72
N HIS A 108 8.59 -0.20 -11.85
CA HIS A 108 9.03 1.12 -11.40
C HIS A 108 10.50 1.08 -10.98
N SER A 109 11.13 2.26 -10.90
CA SER A 109 12.48 2.37 -10.32
C SER A 109 12.45 2.53 -8.80
N LYS A 110 13.57 2.23 -8.13
CA LYS A 110 13.76 2.48 -6.69
C LYS A 110 13.49 3.93 -6.31
N GLY A 111 14.09 4.87 -7.04
CA GLY A 111 13.93 6.30 -6.80
C GLY A 111 12.48 6.77 -6.91
N THR A 112 11.70 6.18 -7.83
CA THR A 112 10.27 6.49 -7.99
C THR A 112 9.48 6.08 -6.75
N LEU A 113 9.72 4.86 -6.24
CA LEU A 113 9.05 4.36 -5.03
C LEU A 113 9.41 5.19 -3.80
N ILE A 114 10.70 5.51 -3.60
CA ILE A 114 11.17 6.34 -2.48
C ILE A 114 10.50 7.72 -2.53
N ALA A 115 10.51 8.37 -3.71
CA ALA A 115 9.90 9.67 -3.86
C ALA A 115 8.38 9.64 -3.64
N PHE A 116 7.70 8.58 -4.05
CA PHE A 116 6.26 8.41 -3.81
C PHE A 116 5.95 8.25 -2.32
N ARG A 117 6.66 7.37 -1.60
CA ARG A 117 6.45 7.18 -0.16
C ARG A 117 6.73 8.45 0.64
N LYS A 118 7.75 9.23 0.24
CA LYS A 118 8.01 10.54 0.84
C LYS A 118 6.78 11.46 0.73
N ARG A 119 6.14 11.51 -0.46
CA ARG A 119 4.90 12.29 -0.66
C ARG A 119 3.71 11.75 0.14
N LEU A 120 3.60 10.42 0.30
CA LEU A 120 2.55 9.83 1.14
C LEU A 120 2.66 10.33 2.58
N ILE A 121 3.86 10.26 3.15
CA ILE A 121 4.14 10.68 4.53
C ILE A 121 3.91 12.19 4.68
N GLU A 122 4.46 13.01 3.78
CA GLU A 122 4.30 14.48 3.82
C GLU A 122 2.83 14.92 3.76
N ALA A 123 1.95 14.10 3.17
CA ALA A 123 0.53 14.38 3.04
C ALA A 123 -0.37 13.60 4.02
N ASN A 124 0.20 12.84 4.97
CA ASN A 124 -0.52 11.91 5.86
C ASN A 124 -1.41 10.90 5.12
N MET A 125 -1.13 10.66 3.83
CA MET A 125 -1.86 9.71 2.97
C MET A 125 -1.39 8.28 3.18
N ASP A 126 -0.31 8.13 3.92
CA ASP A 126 0.29 6.88 4.32
C ASP A 126 -0.68 6.14 5.29
N GLN A 127 -1.24 6.81 6.30
CA GLN A 127 -2.27 6.26 7.18
C GLN A 127 -3.57 5.93 6.41
N ARG A 128 -3.99 6.85 5.53
CA ARG A 128 -5.19 6.69 4.70
C ARG A 128 -5.10 5.43 3.83
N LEU A 129 -3.92 5.10 3.28
CA LEU A 129 -3.69 3.90 2.49
C LEU A 129 -3.93 2.61 3.30
N ILE A 130 -3.50 2.57 4.56
CA ILE A 130 -3.74 1.41 5.43
C ILE A 130 -5.22 1.30 5.76
N GLU A 131 -5.85 2.40 6.17
CA GLU A 131 -7.27 2.43 6.51
C GLU A 131 -8.12 1.95 5.34
N ARG A 132 -7.86 2.45 4.14
CA ARG A 132 -8.54 2.03 2.91
C ARG A 132 -8.36 0.53 2.64
N THR A 133 -7.15 0.01 2.83
CA THR A 133 -6.87 -1.43 2.63
C THR A 133 -7.62 -2.29 3.66
N ILE A 134 -7.70 -1.85 4.92
CA ILE A 134 -8.43 -2.53 6.00
C ILE A 134 -9.95 -2.46 5.78
N GLU A 135 -10.48 -1.32 5.35
CA GLU A 135 -11.90 -1.15 5.01
C GLU A 135 -12.34 -2.21 4.01
N VAL A 136 -11.58 -2.39 2.93
CA VAL A 136 -11.87 -3.40 1.89
C VAL A 136 -11.72 -4.81 2.44
N ALA A 137 -10.64 -5.10 3.18
CA ALA A 137 -10.43 -6.42 3.79
C ALA A 137 -11.57 -6.84 4.74
N ARG A 138 -12.12 -5.88 5.50
CA ARG A 138 -13.28 -6.11 6.38
C ARG A 138 -14.56 -6.35 5.58
N LYS A 139 -14.81 -5.53 4.54
CA LYS A 139 -15.99 -5.66 3.67
C LYS A 139 -16.05 -7.01 2.96
N THR A 140 -14.91 -7.52 2.51
CA THR A 140 -14.85 -8.77 1.73
C THR A 140 -14.70 -10.01 2.60
N GLY A 141 -14.45 -9.87 3.91
CA GLY A 141 -14.21 -10.98 4.83
C GLY A 141 -12.92 -11.77 4.55
N ALA A 142 -12.10 -11.31 3.60
CA ALA A 142 -10.89 -11.98 3.15
C ALA A 142 -9.76 -11.95 4.19
N PHE A 143 -9.82 -11.01 5.14
CA PHE A 143 -8.83 -10.85 6.21
C PHE A 143 -9.52 -10.43 7.52
N GLY A 144 -9.17 -11.07 8.63
CA GLY A 144 -9.59 -10.59 9.95
C GLY A 144 -8.98 -9.20 10.20
N GLY A 145 -9.81 -8.17 10.39
CA GLY A 145 -9.37 -6.77 10.37
C GLY A 145 -8.23 -6.42 11.33
N GLY A 146 -8.11 -7.09 12.49
CA GLY A 146 -7.01 -6.90 13.43
C GLY A 146 -5.68 -7.55 12.99
N SER A 147 -5.75 -8.65 12.22
CA SER A 147 -4.57 -9.36 11.72
C SER A 147 -3.85 -8.61 10.59
N LEU A 148 -4.59 -7.85 9.77
CA LEU A 148 -4.00 -7.06 8.70
C LEU A 148 -3.25 -5.85 9.26
N ARG A 149 -3.86 -5.15 10.22
CA ARG A 149 -3.22 -4.02 10.93
C ARG A 149 -1.91 -4.47 11.57
N ALA A 150 -1.96 -5.52 12.40
CA ALA A 150 -0.77 -6.08 13.04
C ALA A 150 0.31 -6.50 12.03
N ALA A 151 -0.07 -7.10 10.89
CA ALA A 151 0.90 -7.49 9.86
C ALA A 151 1.58 -6.28 9.18
N LEU A 152 0.92 -5.12 9.13
CA LEU A 152 1.45 -3.90 8.53
C LEU A 152 2.21 -3.04 9.56
N ASP A 153 1.80 -3.05 10.84
CA ASP A 153 2.37 -2.21 11.92
C ASP A 153 3.88 -2.47 12.20
N HIS A 154 4.47 -3.55 11.68
CA HIS A 154 5.89 -3.86 11.87
C HIS A 154 6.84 -2.98 11.01
N SER A 155 6.33 -2.36 9.94
CA SER A 155 7.14 -1.56 9.01
C SER A 155 7.57 -0.22 9.62
N PRO A 156 8.87 0.17 9.52
CA PRO A 156 9.35 1.48 9.94
C PRO A 156 8.64 2.66 9.26
N LEU A 157 8.18 2.46 8.02
CA LEU A 157 7.39 3.47 7.29
C LEU A 157 6.10 3.83 8.02
N TRP A 158 5.51 2.86 8.73
CA TRP A 158 4.19 3.00 9.38
C TRP A 158 4.29 3.32 10.86
N ARG A 159 5.44 3.06 11.50
CA ARG A 159 5.69 3.43 12.90
C ARG A 159 6.03 4.91 13.11
N ALA A 160 6.58 5.59 12.10
CA ALA A 160 7.05 6.97 12.26
C ALA A 160 5.95 7.97 12.67
N ASN A 161 4.71 7.78 12.19
CA ASN A 161 3.57 8.65 12.50
C ASN A 161 2.79 8.24 13.77
N HIS A 162 3.00 7.04 14.31
CA HIS A 162 2.32 6.57 15.54
C HIS A 162 2.90 7.17 16.83
N VAL A 163 4.14 7.68 16.79
CA VAL A 163 4.76 8.26 17.99
C VAL A 163 4.06 9.56 18.39
N GLU A 164 3.57 10.37 17.44
CA GLU A 164 2.84 11.60 17.75
C GLU A 164 1.45 11.34 18.36
N ASP A 165 0.71 10.32 17.89
CA ASP A 165 -0.60 9.95 18.47
C ASP A 165 -0.47 9.33 19.88
N THR A 166 0.69 8.75 20.21
CA THR A 166 0.91 8.19 21.56
C THR A 166 1.11 9.28 22.62
N TYR A 167 1.66 10.45 22.24
CA TYR A 167 1.81 11.58 23.18
C TYR A 167 0.47 12.25 23.53
N ASN A 168 -0.55 12.12 22.69
CA ASN A 168 -1.87 12.73 22.93
C ASN A 168 -2.76 11.91 23.91
N LEU A 169 -2.33 10.71 24.30
CA LEU A 169 -3.03 9.87 25.29
C LEU A 169 -2.57 10.09 26.74
N LEU A 170 -1.53 10.92 26.97
CA LEU A 170 -1.05 11.29 28.30
C LEU A 170 -1.52 12.69 28.74
N GLY A 171 -2.28 13.38 27.90
CA GLY A 171 -2.86 14.70 28.17
C GLY A 171 -4.24 14.64 28.83
N THR A 172 -4.44 13.79 29.84
CA THR A 172 -5.57 14.00 30.76
C THR A 172 -5.13 15.09 31.73
N PRO A 173 -5.74 16.29 31.74
CA PRO A 173 -5.47 17.25 32.79
C PRO A 173 -5.96 16.65 34.10
N LEU A 174 -5.04 16.26 34.98
CA LEU A 174 -5.35 16.05 36.39
C LEU A 174 -5.83 17.41 36.93
N SER A 175 -7.14 17.54 37.07
CA SER A 175 -7.77 18.64 37.80
C SER A 175 -7.22 18.64 39.22
N LEU A 176 -6.33 19.57 39.54
CA LEU A 176 -5.90 19.87 40.90
C LEU A 176 -7.01 20.64 41.62
N SER A 177 -8.11 19.96 41.92
CA SER A 177 -9.22 20.53 42.68
C SER A 177 -9.89 19.44 43.51
N ASP A 178 -9.12 18.77 44.36
CA ASP A 178 -9.63 17.97 45.48
C ASP A 178 -8.52 17.81 46.53
N TYR A 179 -8.12 18.92 47.14
CA TYR A 179 -7.56 18.92 48.49
C TYR A 179 -8.10 20.15 49.21
N LEU A 180 -9.12 19.90 50.03
CA LEU A 180 -9.41 20.66 51.24
C LEU A 180 -8.20 20.62 52.18
#